data_AF-A0A923EL64-F1
#
_entry.id   AF-A0A923EL64-F1
#
_cell.length_a   1.000
_cell.length_b   1.000
_cell.length_c   1.000
_cell.angle_alpha   90.00
_cell.angle_beta   90.00
_cell.angle_gamma   90.00
#
_symmetry.space_group_name_H-M   'P 1'
#
loop_
_entity.id
_entity.type
_entity.pdbx_description
1 polymer ?
#
loop_
_entity_poly.entity_id
_entity_poly.type
_entity_poly.pdbx_seq_one_letter_code
_entity_poly.pdbx_strand_id
1 'polypeptide(L)'
;MQKRPITVSYILFYLLFSDDTWRIVAGFVCAVFLGPLVTQGRNLSQGGKVMVWLMIIAIGWSVTAWPAKKITGALQRAVKRASK
;
A
#
# COMPACT_ATOMS: atom_id res chain seq x y z
N MET A 1 22.55 -11.71 21.33
CA MET A 1 21.79 -10.99 20.30
C MET A 1 21.50 -9.58 20.81
N GLN A 2 22.28 -8.59 20.40
CA GLN A 2 22.12 -7.20 20.85
C GLN A 2 20.88 -6.63 20.14
N LYS A 3 19.78 -6.41 20.89
CA LYS A 3 18.54 -5.83 20.34
C LYS A 3 18.87 -4.41 19.86
N ARG A 4 18.87 -4.21 18.54
CA ARG A 4 19.05 -2.86 17.97
C ARG A 4 17.94 -1.95 18.51
N PRO A 5 18.26 -0.70 18.90
CA PRO A 5 17.24 0.22 19.38
C PRO A 5 16.17 0.41 18.31
N ILE A 6 14.90 0.21 18.69
CA ILE A 6 13.76 0.40 17.80
C ILE A 6 13.56 1.92 17.64
N THR A 7 14.28 2.50 16.71
CA THR A 7 14.17 3.91 16.35
C THR A 7 13.07 4.09 15.30
N VAL A 8 12.39 5.23 15.25
CA VAL A 8 11.35 5.54 14.25
C VAL A 8 11.84 5.31 12.82
N SER A 9 13.08 5.70 12.50
CA SER A 9 13.70 5.43 11.20
C SER A 9 13.81 3.94 10.89
N TYR A 10 14.02 3.09 11.90
CA TYR A 10 14.08 1.64 11.72
C TYR A 10 12.70 1.06 11.34
N ILE A 11 11.63 1.55 11.98
CA ILE A 11 10.25 1.17 11.66
C ILE A 11 9.88 1.62 10.24
N LEU A 12 10.19 2.88 9.88
CA LEU A 12 9.95 3.41 8.54
C LEU A 12 10.72 2.64 7.47
N PHE A 13 11.99 2.31 7.73
CA PHE A 13 12.80 1.50 6.81
C PHE A 13 12.18 0.13 6.60
N TYR A 14 11.72 -0.52 7.67
CA TYR A 14 11.07 -1.83 7.56
C TYR A 14 9.74 -1.77 6.83
N LEU A 15 8.93 -0.71 7.05
CA LEU A 15 7.68 -0.48 6.33
C LEU A 15 7.94 -0.25 4.83
N LEU A 16 8.90 0.61 4.48
CA LEU A 16 9.26 0.89 3.09
C LEU A 16 9.81 -0.33 2.35
N PHE A 17 10.45 -1.25 3.07
CA PHE A 17 10.95 -2.50 2.51
C PHE A 17 9.94 -3.66 2.56
N SER A 18 8.76 -3.44 3.12
CA SER A 18 7.70 -4.44 3.17
C SER A 18 6.82 -4.35 1.94
N ASP A 19 6.67 -5.47 1.24
CA ASP A 19 5.79 -5.60 0.07
C ASP A 19 4.32 -5.28 0.43
N ASP A 20 3.88 -5.75 1.60
CA ASP A 20 2.51 -5.56 2.05
C ASP A 20 2.17 -4.09 2.33
N THR A 21 3.15 -3.29 2.77
CA THR A 21 2.97 -1.85 2.94
C THR A 21 2.64 -1.17 1.62
N TRP A 22 3.38 -1.51 0.55
CA TRP A 22 3.12 -0.96 -0.79
C TRP A 22 1.77 -1.41 -1.35
N ARG A 23 1.38 -2.66 -1.11
CA ARG A 23 0.06 -3.18 -1.51
C ARG A 23 -1.08 -2.45 -0.79
N ILE A 24 -0.94 -2.20 0.51
CA ILE A 24 -1.95 -1.45 1.30
C ILE A 24 -2.04 -0.01 0.81
N VAL A 25 -0.91 0.66 0.62
CA VAL A 25 -0.87 2.04 0.09
C VAL A 25 -1.51 2.10 -1.28
N ALA A 26 -1.20 1.15 -2.18
CA ALA A 26 -1.77 1.14 -3.52
C ALA A 26 -3.28 0.85 -3.51
N GLY A 27 -3.74 -0.10 -2.68
CA GLY A 27 -5.17 -0.35 -2.47
C GLY A 27 -5.92 0.88 -1.94
N PHE A 28 -5.33 1.59 -0.97
CA PHE A 28 -5.88 2.84 -0.43
C PHE A 28 -5.95 3.94 -1.50
N VAL A 29 -4.87 4.16 -2.26
CA VAL A 29 -4.83 5.12 -3.36
C VAL A 29 -5.92 4.79 -4.39
N CYS A 30 -6.03 3.52 -4.82
CA CYS A 30 -7.10 3.09 -5.73
C CYS A 30 -8.49 3.42 -5.17
N ALA A 31 -8.74 3.17 -3.89
CA ALA A 31 -10.04 3.46 -3.29
C ALA A 31 -10.35 4.96 -3.14
N VAL A 32 -9.35 5.79 -2.89
CA VAL A 32 -9.52 7.25 -2.83
C VAL A 32 -9.84 7.83 -4.22
N PHE A 33 -9.22 7.32 -5.28
CA PHE A 33 -9.48 7.81 -6.65
C PHE A 33 -10.75 7.19 -7.26
N LEU A 34 -10.89 5.85 -7.20
CA LEU A 34 -12.00 5.13 -7.81
C LEU A 34 -13.27 5.16 -6.95
N GLY A 35 -13.15 5.27 -5.62
CA GLY A 35 -14.31 5.32 -4.72
C GLY A 35 -15.30 6.43 -5.07
N PRO A 36 -14.86 7.70 -5.18
CA PRO A 36 -15.71 8.80 -5.62
C PRO A 36 -16.24 8.60 -7.04
N LEU A 37 -15.41 8.16 -7.99
CA LEU A 37 -15.82 7.90 -9.38
C LEU A 37 -16.92 6.83 -9.49
N VAL A 38 -16.84 5.78 -8.68
CA VAL A 38 -17.77 4.65 -8.71
C VAL A 38 -19.06 4.98 -7.93
N THR A 39 -18.99 5.85 -6.92
CA THR A 39 -20.13 6.19 -6.06
C THR A 39 -20.84 7.50 -6.43
N GLN A 40 -20.19 8.40 -7.17
CA GLN A 40 -20.85 9.60 -7.71
C GLN A 40 -21.97 9.22 -8.66
N GLY A 41 -23.14 9.83 -8.48
CA GLY A 41 -24.33 9.58 -9.31
C GLY A 41 -25.15 8.35 -8.88
N ARG A 42 -24.65 7.51 -7.97
CA ARG A 42 -25.47 6.46 -7.35
C ARG A 42 -26.02 6.99 -6.03
N ASN A 43 -27.34 6.95 -5.86
CA ASN A 43 -28.03 7.28 -4.60
C ASN A 43 -27.77 6.19 -3.53
N LEU A 44 -26.49 5.95 -3.23
CA LEU A 44 -26.05 4.98 -2.24
C LEU A 44 -26.13 5.60 -0.84
N SER A 45 -26.70 4.83 0.09
CA SER A 45 -26.61 5.14 1.52
C SER A 45 -25.14 5.20 1.95
N GLN A 46 -24.86 5.87 3.06
CA GLN A 46 -23.50 6.01 3.59
C GLN A 46 -22.81 4.66 3.82
N GLY A 47 -23.57 3.65 4.27
CA GLY A 47 -23.07 2.27 4.40
C GLY A 47 -22.70 1.63 3.05
N GLY A 48 -23.49 1.86 1.99
CA GLY A 48 -23.18 1.39 0.65
C GLY A 48 -21.90 1.99 0.08
N LYS A 49 -21.63 3.27 0.35
CA LYS A 49 -20.38 3.93 -0.05
C LYS A 49 -19.16 3.32 0.66
N VAL A 50 -19.26 3.06 1.96
CA VAL A 50 -18.19 2.42 2.74
C VAL A 50 -17.91 1.01 2.22
N MET A 51 -18.96 0.23 1.91
CA MET A 51 -18.81 -1.13 1.38
C MET A 51 -18.09 -1.13 0.02
N VAL A 52 -18.50 -0.26 -0.90
CA VAL A 52 -17.83 -0.09 -2.21
C VAL A 52 -16.37 0.32 -2.01
N TRP A 53 -16.10 1.20 -1.05
CA TRP A 53 -14.74 1.63 -0.73
C TRP A 53 -13.87 0.46 -0.23
N LEU A 54 -14.38 -0.37 0.68
CA LEU A 54 -13.68 -1.58 1.15
C LEU A 54 -13.43 -2.59 0.01
N MET A 55 -14.40 -2.78 -0.89
CA MET A 55 -14.23 -3.65 -2.05
C MET A 55 -13.12 -3.14 -2.98
N ILE A 56 -13.07 -1.84 -3.25
CA ILE A 56 -12.03 -1.25 -4.09
C ILE A 56 -10.66 -1.36 -3.42
N ILE A 57 -10.56 -1.16 -2.09
CA ILE A 57 -9.31 -1.39 -1.37
C ILE A 57 -8.84 -2.84 -1.55
N ALA A 58 -9.72 -3.81 -1.34
CA ALA A 58 -9.36 -5.24 -1.44
C ALA A 58 -8.93 -5.63 -2.85
N ILE A 59 -9.63 -5.13 -3.88
CA ILE A 59 -9.29 -5.36 -5.29
C ILE A 59 -7.96 -4.67 -5.63
N GLY A 60 -7.81 -3.39 -5.27
CA GLY A 60 -6.57 -2.63 -5.47
C GLY A 60 -5.37 -3.31 -4.80
N TRP A 61 -5.51 -3.79 -3.57
CA TRP A 61 -4.51 -4.54 -2.82
C TRP A 61 -4.14 -5.89 -3.46
N SER A 62 -5.13 -6.56 -4.08
CA SER A 62 -4.92 -7.84 -4.76
C SER A 62 -4.21 -7.66 -6.11
N VAL A 63 -4.62 -6.68 -6.91
CA VAL A 63 -4.05 -6.42 -8.24
C VAL A 63 -2.64 -5.83 -8.15
N THR A 64 -2.33 -5.10 -7.07
CA THR A 64 -1.04 -4.43 -6.89
C THR A 64 0.07 -5.31 -6.31
N ALA A 65 -0.17 -6.61 -6.13
CA ALA A 65 0.83 -7.56 -5.64
C ALA A 65 2.10 -7.61 -6.53
N TRP A 66 1.95 -7.58 -7.86
CA TRP A 66 3.08 -7.59 -8.78
C TRP A 66 3.86 -6.26 -8.82
N PRO A 67 3.23 -5.08 -8.95
CA PRO A 67 3.96 -3.81 -8.92
C PRO A 67 4.60 -3.52 -7.56
N ALA A 68 3.96 -3.89 -6.44
CA ALA A 68 4.56 -3.79 -5.12
C ALA A 68 5.89 -4.57 -5.05
N LYS A 69 5.90 -5.82 -5.55
CA LYS A 69 7.10 -6.66 -5.55
C LYS A 69 8.24 -6.07 -6.38
N LYS A 70 7.90 -5.37 -7.46
CA LYS A 70 8.89 -4.63 -8.27
C LYS A 70 9.47 -3.43 -7.55
N ILE A 71 8.64 -2.63 -6.86
CA ILE A 71 9.10 -1.46 -6.09
C ILE A 71 10.04 -1.91 -4.98
N THR A 72 9.62 -2.91 -4.19
CA THR A 72 10.42 -3.47 -3.10
C THR A 72 11.75 -4.03 -3.61
N GLY A 73 11.74 -4.77 -4.73
CA GLY A 73 12.94 -5.30 -5.36
C GLY A 73 13.86 -4.26 -6.02
N ALA A 74 13.31 -3.10 -6.43
CA ALA A 74 14.11 -1.97 -6.90
C ALA A 74 14.79 -1.26 -5.73
N LEU A 75 14.06 -1.06 -4.62
CA LEU A 75 14.58 -0.47 -3.39
C LEU A 75 15.73 -1.29 -2.79
N GLN A 76 15.58 -2.63 -2.74
CA GLN A 76 16.66 -3.54 -2.32
C GLN A 76 17.90 -3.45 -3.21
N ARG A 77 17.72 -3.32 -4.52
CA ARG A 77 18.84 -3.14 -5.45
C ARG A 77 19.53 -1.80 -5.27
N ALA A 78 18.78 -0.72 -5.02
CA ALA A 78 19.33 0.61 -4.76
C ALA A 78 20.18 0.63 -3.49
N VAL A 79 19.69 0.06 -2.39
CA VAL A 79 20.46 -0.03 -1.14
C VAL A 79 21.69 -0.91 -1.29
N LYS A 80 21.58 -2.05 -1.99
CA LYS A 80 22.74 -2.91 -2.24
C LYS A 80 23.82 -2.23 -3.11
N ARG A 81 23.44 -1.30 -4.00
CA ARG A 81 24.37 -0.47 -4.77
C ARG A 81 25.01 0.63 -3.93
N ALA A 82 24.25 1.29 -3.05
CA ALA A 82 24.76 2.34 -2.17
C ALA A 82 25.68 1.81 -1.05
N SER A 83 25.60 0.51 -0.74
CA SER A 83 26.48 -0.18 0.21
C SER A 83 27.80 -0.68 -0.40
N LYS A 84 28.01 -0.50 -1.70
CA LYS A 84 29.25 -0.85 -2.43
C LYS A 84 30.09 0.41 -2.64
#